data_AF-A0A939SNP3-F1
#
_entry.id   AF-A0A939SNP3-F1
#
_cell.length_a   1.000
_cell.length_b   1.000
_cell.length_c   1.000
_cell.angle_alpha   90.00
_cell.angle_beta   90.00
_cell.angle_gamma   90.00
#
_symmetry.space_group_name_H-M   'P 1'
#
loop_
_entity.id
_entity.type
_entity.pdbx_description
1 polymer ?
#
loop_
_entity_poly.entity_id
_entity_poly.type
_entity_poly.pdbx_seq_one_letter_code
_entity_poly.pdbx_strand_id
1 'polypeptide(L)'
;MNNIINMTTYAASDEQKSFGVIDLTQDENEKLRMLLRVTNTERNDLLNQANNIALFADFLSVKYKTNKCLIGGKSFLIPFITKSMRDFDIETYMTNVKQVTTFVNGEILKSQRHCGVVNCSI
;
A
#
# COMPACT_ATOMS: atom_id res chain seq x y z
N MET A 1 18.57 -4.80 -5.68
CA MET A 1 17.13 -4.92 -6.03
C MET A 1 16.36 -3.91 -5.20
N ASN A 2 15.41 -3.19 -5.80
CA ASN A 2 14.53 -2.30 -5.06
C ASN A 2 13.46 -3.14 -4.36
N ASN A 3 13.72 -3.66 -3.16
CA ASN A 3 12.69 -4.38 -2.41
C ASN A 3 11.68 -3.35 -1.89
N ILE A 4 10.43 -3.39 -2.35
CA ILE A 4 9.38 -2.45 -1.93
C ILE A 4 8.19 -3.27 -1.42
N ILE A 5 7.83 -3.11 -0.16
CA ILE A 5 6.74 -3.87 0.46
C ILE A 5 5.40 -3.36 -0.10
N ASN A 6 4.57 -4.24 -0.65
CA ASN A 6 3.25 -3.89 -1.14
C ASN A 6 2.26 -3.71 0.03
N MET A 7 2.21 -2.49 0.56
CA MET A 7 1.25 -2.05 1.57
C MET A 7 -0.08 -1.62 0.95
N THR A 8 -0.52 -2.31 -0.11
CA THR A 8 -1.86 -2.15 -0.71
C THR A 8 -2.69 -3.41 -0.51
N THR A 9 -4.02 -3.30 -0.55
CA THR A 9 -4.93 -4.45 -0.42
C THR A 9 -5.06 -5.28 -1.70
N TYR A 10 -4.29 -4.95 -2.74
CA TYR A 10 -4.35 -5.58 -4.06
C TYR A 10 -2.98 -6.13 -4.45
N ALA A 11 -2.97 -7.31 -5.07
CA ALA A 11 -1.75 -7.92 -5.56
C ALA A 11 -1.02 -7.02 -6.55
N ALA A 12 0.30 -7.01 -6.49
CA ALA A 12 1.14 -6.25 -7.41
C ALA A 12 1.00 -6.79 -8.85
N SER A 13 1.00 -5.88 -9.83
CA SER A 13 1.09 -6.26 -11.25
C SER A 13 2.49 -6.81 -11.58
N ASP A 14 2.63 -7.49 -12.71
CA ASP A 14 3.93 -8.03 -13.15
C ASP A 14 4.97 -6.91 -13.36
N GLU A 15 4.54 -5.74 -13.82
CA GLU A 15 5.38 -4.55 -13.96
C GLU A 15 5.91 -4.07 -12.61
N GLN A 16 5.06 -4.06 -11.58
CA GLN A 16 5.46 -3.69 -10.22
C GLN A 16 6.38 -4.73 -9.58
N LYS A 17 6.11 -6.02 -9.78
CA LYS A 17 6.99 -7.10 -9.33
C LYS A 17 8.35 -7.01 -9.99
N SER A 18 8.40 -6.66 -11.28
CA SER A 18 9.65 -6.39 -12.01
C SER A 18 10.38 -5.15 -11.48
N PHE A 19 9.64 -4.16 -10.97
CA PHE A 19 10.20 -3.00 -10.25
C PHE A 19 10.69 -3.33 -8.82
N GLY A 20 10.42 -4.56 -8.35
CA GLY A 20 10.85 -5.08 -7.04
C GLY A 20 9.80 -4.96 -5.93
N VAL A 21 8.53 -4.76 -6.29
CA VAL A 21 7.42 -4.81 -5.33
C VAL A 21 7.17 -6.24 -4.84
N ILE A 22 7.06 -6.40 -3.53
CA ILE A 22 6.89 -7.69 -2.84
C ILE A 22 5.49 -7.72 -2.22
N ASP A 23 4.67 -8.69 -2.63
CA ASP A 23 3.36 -8.91 -2.04
C ASP A 23 3.46 -9.47 -0.62
N LEU A 24 2.54 -9.03 0.24
CA LEU A 24 2.37 -9.54 1.59
C LEU A 24 1.85 -10.98 1.58
N THR A 25 2.12 -11.73 2.65
CA THR A 25 1.43 -13.01 2.89
C THR A 25 -0.07 -12.77 3.14
N GLN A 26 -0.87 -13.84 3.11
CA GLN A 26 -2.30 -13.74 3.38
C GLN A 26 -2.60 -13.09 4.74
N ASP A 27 -2.00 -13.58 5.82
CA ASP A 27 -2.20 -13.07 7.18
C ASP A 27 -1.81 -11.59 7.31
N GLU A 28 -0.70 -11.20 6.68
CA GLU A 28 -0.23 -9.81 6.65
C GLU A 28 -1.20 -8.90 5.89
N ASN A 29 -1.76 -9.40 4.77
CA ASN A 29 -2.76 -8.69 3.99
C ASN A 29 -4.08 -8.53 4.76
N GLU A 30 -4.51 -9.55 5.51
CA GLU A 30 -5.70 -9.48 6.37
C GLU A 30 -5.51 -8.42 7.47
N LYS A 31 -4.36 -8.40 8.14
CA LYS A 31 -4.01 -7.37 9.12
C LYS A 31 -4.00 -5.96 8.49
N LEU A 32 -3.38 -5.81 7.31
CA LEU A 32 -3.39 -4.55 6.58
C LEU A 32 -4.81 -4.09 6.23
N ARG A 33 -5.68 -4.99 5.78
CA ARG A 33 -7.09 -4.68 5.48
C ARG A 33 -7.83 -4.17 6.70
N MET A 34 -7.56 -4.73 7.88
CA MET A 34 -8.15 -4.21 9.13
C MET A 34 -7.68 -2.80 9.44
N LEU A 35 -6.37 -2.51 9.27
CA LEU A 35 -5.82 -1.18 9.50
C LEU A 35 -6.32 -0.13 8.49
N LEU A 36 -6.58 -0.53 7.25
CA LEU A 36 -7.10 0.38 6.22
C LEU A 36 -8.62 0.61 6.30
N ARG A 37 -9.33 -0.09 7.20
CA ARG A 37 -10.77 0.15 7.45
C ARG A 37 -10.95 1.39 8.34
N VAL A 38 -10.88 2.55 7.69
CA VAL A 38 -11.19 3.83 8.32
C VAL A 38 -12.70 4.06 8.37
N THR A 39 -13.26 4.11 9.58
CA THR A 39 -14.68 4.38 9.86
C THR A 39 -14.93 5.80 10.40
N ASN A 40 -13.93 6.41 11.06
CA ASN A 40 -13.97 7.80 11.50
C ASN A 40 -12.98 8.66 10.68
N THR A 41 -13.39 9.87 10.32
CA THR A 41 -12.57 10.84 9.57
C THR A 41 -12.05 11.99 10.45
N GLU A 42 -12.26 11.93 11.76
CA GLU A 42 -11.64 12.88 12.70
C GLU A 42 -10.11 12.81 12.64
N ARG A 43 -9.48 13.99 12.69
CA ARG A 43 -8.03 14.13 12.47
C ARG A 43 -7.20 13.26 13.41
N ASN A 44 -7.55 13.19 14.68
CA ASN A 44 -6.80 12.41 15.67
C ASN A 44 -6.90 10.91 15.41
N ASP A 45 -8.07 10.43 15.00
CA ASP A 45 -8.26 9.02 14.63
C ASP A 45 -7.50 8.66 13.36
N LEU A 46 -7.47 9.55 12.37
CA LEU A 46 -6.67 9.37 11.15
C LEU A 46 -5.17 9.31 11.47
N LEU A 47 -4.68 10.14 12.39
CA LEU A 47 -3.28 10.11 12.85
C LEU A 47 -2.97 8.81 13.59
N ASN A 48 -3.83 8.39 14.53
CA ASN A 48 -3.67 7.13 15.25
C ASN A 48 -3.66 5.94 14.29
N GLN A 49 -4.56 5.94 13.31
CA GLN A 49 -4.61 4.89 12.30
C GLN A 49 -3.37 4.87 11.42
N ALA A 50 -2.89 6.04 10.98
CA ALA A 50 -1.65 6.16 10.21
C ALA A 50 -0.43 5.66 10.99
N ASN A 51 -0.34 5.97 12.29
CA ASN A 51 0.73 5.48 13.16
C ASN A 51 0.69 3.95 13.31
N ASN A 52 -0.50 3.36 13.45
CA ASN A 52 -0.65 1.90 13.49
C ASN A 52 -0.22 1.23 12.17
N ILE A 53 -0.50 1.88 11.03
CA ILE A 53 -0.04 1.41 9.71
C ILE A 53 1.48 1.54 9.61
N ALA A 54 2.07 2.63 10.09
CA ALA A 54 3.52 2.83 10.10
C ALA A 54 4.26 1.82 11.01
N LEU A 55 3.74 1.56 12.20
CA LEU A 55 4.25 0.51 13.10
C LEU A 55 4.22 -0.88 12.44
N PHE A 56 3.16 -1.17 11.69
CA PHE A 56 3.09 -2.43 10.97
C PHE A 56 4.11 -2.49 9.83
N ALA A 57 4.28 -1.40 9.08
CA ALA A 57 5.30 -1.32 8.04
C ALA A 57 6.73 -1.42 8.60
N ASP A 58 7.00 -0.83 9.76
CA ASP A 58 8.29 -0.94 10.46
C ASP A 58 8.61 -2.41 10.81
N PHE A 59 7.64 -3.13 11.38
CA PHE A 59 7.78 -4.56 11.62
C PHE A 59 8.09 -5.34 10.33
N LEU A 60 7.37 -5.04 9.24
CA LEU A 60 7.60 -5.68 7.94
C LEU A 60 8.96 -5.30 7.33
N SER A 61 9.45 -4.10 7.61
CA SER A 61 10.72 -3.59 7.11
C SER A 61 11.90 -4.48 7.53
N VAL A 62 11.87 -4.94 8.79
CA VAL A 62 12.84 -5.88 9.36
C VAL A 62 12.73 -7.24 8.67
N LYS A 63 11.51 -7.75 8.50
CA LYS A 63 11.24 -9.05 7.86
C LYS A 63 11.71 -9.10 6.40
N TYR A 64 11.35 -8.08 5.62
CA TYR A 64 11.63 -8.01 4.19
C TYR A 64 12.96 -7.30 3.86
N LYS A 65 13.70 -6.86 4.89
CA LYS A 65 15.00 -6.19 4.80
C LYS A 65 14.97 -4.96 3.87
N THR A 66 13.97 -4.11 4.05
CA THR A 66 13.79 -2.87 3.29
C THR A 66 12.91 -1.88 4.04
N ASN A 67 13.25 -0.60 4.01
CA ASN A 67 12.42 0.48 4.55
C ASN A 67 11.48 1.09 3.51
N LYS A 68 11.30 0.45 2.34
CA LYS A 68 10.48 1.00 1.26
C LYS A 68 9.10 0.37 1.25
N CYS A 69 8.05 1.18 1.24
CA CYS A 69 6.66 0.73 1.20
C CYS A 69 5.89 1.36 0.05
N LEU A 70 5.20 0.52 -0.73
CA LEU A 70 4.21 0.94 -1.72
C LEU A 70 2.84 1.06 -1.05
N ILE A 71 2.34 2.27 -0.90
CA ILE A 71 1.06 2.58 -0.28
C ILE A 71 0.00 2.89 -1.33
N GLY A 72 -1.25 2.61 -0.96
CA GLY A 72 -2.44 2.91 -1.75
C GLY A 72 -3.65 2.97 -0.83
N GLY A 73 -4.73 3.59 -1.27
CA GLY A 73 -5.93 3.74 -0.45
C GLY A 73 -6.68 5.02 -0.73
N LYS A 74 -7.55 5.41 0.21
CA LYS A 74 -8.33 6.66 0.09
C LYS A 74 -7.39 7.85 0.13
N SER A 75 -7.50 8.75 -0.86
CA SER A 75 -6.60 9.90 -1.04
C SER A 75 -6.46 10.78 0.20
N PHE A 76 -7.51 10.95 1.00
CA PHE A 76 -7.48 11.74 2.23
C PHE A 76 -6.58 11.15 3.34
N LEU A 77 -6.34 9.83 3.34
CA LEU A 77 -5.54 9.16 4.37
C LEU A 77 -4.05 9.17 4.04
N ILE A 78 -3.72 9.28 2.74
CA ILE A 78 -2.34 9.21 2.25
C ILE A 78 -1.42 10.22 2.94
N PRO A 79 -1.76 11.51 3.10
CA PRO A 79 -0.89 12.48 3.78
C PRO A 79 -0.54 12.09 5.22
N PHE A 80 -1.48 11.48 5.94
CA PHE A 80 -1.27 11.01 7.31
C PHE A 80 -0.34 9.80 7.32
N ILE A 81 -0.59 8.82 6.44
CA ILE A 81 0.28 7.64 6.30
C ILE A 81 1.70 8.05 5.92
N THR A 82 1.88 8.90 4.90
CA THR A 82 3.21 9.33 4.46
C THR A 82 3.97 10.07 5.54
N LYS A 83 3.27 10.87 6.35
CA LYS A 83 3.88 11.54 7.51
C LYS A 83 4.32 10.53 8.55
N SER A 84 3.42 9.66 9.00
CA SER A 84 3.73 8.65 10.02
C SER A 84 4.86 7.71 9.55
N MET A 85 4.83 7.22 8.31
CA MET A 85 5.90 6.39 7.75
C MET A 85 7.27 7.07 7.81
N ARG A 86 7.33 8.37 7.49
CA ARG A 86 8.56 9.15 7.56
C ARG A 86 9.11 9.23 8.99
N ASP A 87 8.24 9.38 9.98
CA ASP A 87 8.65 9.40 11.39
C ASP A 87 9.28 8.05 11.84
N PHE A 88 9.05 6.97 11.08
CA PHE A 88 9.66 5.64 11.24
C PHE A 88 10.80 5.35 10.26
N ASP A 89 11.31 6.36 9.54
CA ASP A 89 12.35 6.21 8.50
C ASP A 89 11.96 5.26 7.34
N ILE A 90 10.66 5.22 7.03
CA ILE A 90 10.09 4.41 5.94
C ILE A 90 9.89 5.29 4.70
N GLU A 91 10.59 4.92 3.61
CA GLU A 91 10.44 5.53 2.29
C GLU A 91 9.11 5.09 1.67
N THR A 92 8.31 6.04 1.20
CA THR A 92 6.97 5.73 0.67
C THR A 92 6.89 5.93 -0.83
N TYR A 93 6.28 4.96 -1.50
CA TYR A 93 5.91 5.01 -2.91
C TYR A 93 4.39 4.94 -2.99
N MET A 94 3.77 5.64 -3.91
CA MET A 94 2.32 5.59 -4.14
C MET A 94 2.00 4.98 -5.49
N THR A 95 0.93 4.21 -5.52
CA THR A 95 0.29 3.69 -6.73
C THR A 95 -1.19 4.05 -6.70
N ASN A 96 -1.78 4.24 -7.87
CA ASN A 96 -3.22 4.33 -8.01
C ASN A 96 -3.78 2.99 -8.47
N VAL A 97 -4.88 2.53 -7.89
CA VAL A 97 -5.54 1.29 -8.32
C VAL A 97 -6.76 1.65 -9.14
N LYS A 98 -6.78 1.22 -10.40
CA LYS A 98 -7.94 1.41 -11.29
C LYS A 98 -8.68 0.10 -11.49
N GLN A 99 -10.00 0.18 -11.54
CA GLN A 99 -10.80 -0.92 -12.04
C GLN A 99 -10.58 -1.03 -13.54
N VAL A 100 -10.17 -2.21 -13.99
CA VAL A 100 -10.01 -2.54 -15.39
C VAL A 100 -11.12 -3.53 -15.74
N THR A 101 -11.84 -3.21 -16.81
CA THR A 101 -12.86 -4.09 -17.38
C THR A 101 -12.25 -4.74 -18.62
N THR A 102 -12.11 -6.06 -18.61
CA THR A 102 -11.64 -6.84 -19.75
C THR A 102 -12.80 -7.66 -20.32
N PHE A 103 -12.87 -7.72 -21.65
CA PHE A 103 -13.77 -8.64 -22.35
C PHE A 103 -12.97 -9.86 -22.77
N VAL A 104 -13.33 -11.03 -22.24
CA VAL A 104 -12.65 -12.29 -22.56
C VAL A 104 -13.72 -13.33 -22.87
N ASN A 105 -13.67 -13.95 -24.05
CA ASN A 105 -14.61 -15.00 -24.49
C ASN A 105 -16.10 -14.62 -24.36
N GLY A 106 -16.45 -13.35 -24.59
CA GLY A 106 -17.82 -12.85 -24.45
C GLY A 106 -18.25 -12.49 -23.03
N GLU A 107 -17.38 -12.68 -22.03
CA GLU A 107 -17.64 -12.33 -20.64
C GLU A 107 -16.96 -11.01 -20.24
N ILE A 108 -17.61 -10.29 -19.33
CA ILE A 108 -17.08 -9.06 -18.73
C ILE A 108 -16.40 -9.41 -17.41
N LEU A 109 -15.07 -9.35 -17.38
CA LEU A 109 -14.29 -9.51 -16.17
C LEU A 109 -13.89 -8.14 -15.63
N LYS A 110 -14.12 -7.93 -14.32
CA LYS A 110 -13.69 -6.72 -13.61
C LYS A 110 -12.54 -7.08 -12.69
N SER A 111 -11.37 -6.51 -12.92
CA SER A 111 -10.20 -6.66 -12.06
C SER A 111 -9.71 -5.30 -11.56
N GLN A 112 -8.82 -5.32 -10.58
CA GLN A 112 -8.17 -4.12 -10.06
C GLN A 112 -6.71 -4.18 -10.48
N ARG A 113 -6.22 -3.14 -11.15
CA ARG A 113 -4.82 -3.06 -11.60
C ARG A 113 -4.21 -1.77 -11.09
N HIS A 114 -3.02 -1.90 -10.52
CA HIS A 114 -2.17 -0.78 -10.18
C HIS A 114 -1.71 -0.03 -11.43
N CYS A 115 -1.67 1.30 -11.34
CA CYS A 115 -1.31 2.22 -12.42
C CYS A 115 -0.20 3.14 -11.92
N GLY A 116 1.03 2.88 -12.38
CA GLY A 116 2.22 3.67 -12.06
C GLY A 116 2.74 3.47 -10.62
N VAL A 117 3.97 3.92 -10.40
CA VAL A 117 4.60 3.99 -9.07
C VAL A 117 5.29 5.35 -8.98
N VAL A 118 4.95 6.14 -7.97
CA VAL A 118 5.49 7.49 -7.75
C VAL A 118 6.17 7.52 -6.39
N ASN A 119 7.41 7.99 -6.31
CA ASN A 119 8.09 8.18 -5.03
C ASN A 119 7.50 9.41 -4.31
N CYS A 120 7.11 9.25 -3.05
CA CYS A 120 6.51 10.29 -2.21
C CYS A 120 7.51 10.96 -1.25
N SER A 121 8.78 10.55 -1.31
CA SER A 121 9.87 11.14 -0.53
C SER A 121 10.20 12.51 -1.12
N ILE A 122 9.98 13.56 -0.32
CA ILE A 122 10.42 14.94 -0.60
C ILE A 122 11.62 15.20 0.30
#